data_AF-A0A969K8M6-F1
#
_entry.id   AF-A0A969K8M6-F1
#
_cell.length_a   1.000
_cell.length_b   1.000
_cell.length_c   1.000
_cell.angle_alpha   90.00
_cell.angle_beta   90.00
_cell.angle_gamma   90.00
#
_symmetry.space_group_name_H-M   'P 1'
#
loop_
_entity.id
_entity.type
_entity.pdbx_description
1 polymer ?
#
loop_
_entity_poly.entity_id
_entity_poly.type
_entity_poly.pdbx_seq_one_letter_code
_entity_poly.pdbx_strand_id
1 'polypeptide(L)'
;MTERKGFPARPKTPMTRAIVVVSVVIAGLGLWQLLRVQPVANSEQSEQIESSIPAPEITTVTALGWIEPVGETIAVAAPPSFNGNRIETLMVSEGDRVRAGLISIRQPTWMLVLSKSVFV
;
A
#
# COMPACT_ATOMS: atom_id res chain seq x y z
N MET A 1 58.27 -71.17 55.75
CA MET A 1 56.92 -71.71 55.45
C MET A 1 55.91 -70.66 55.91
N THR A 2 55.40 -69.79 55.03
CA THR A 2 54.43 -68.74 55.41
C THR A 2 53.10 -68.99 54.71
N GLU A 3 52.09 -69.40 55.48
CA GLU A 3 50.71 -69.60 55.05
C GLU A 3 50.09 -68.28 54.56
N ARG A 4 49.58 -68.26 53.33
CA ARG A 4 48.73 -67.17 52.85
C ARG A 4 47.31 -67.42 53.33
N LYS A 5 46.86 -66.64 54.32
CA LYS A 5 45.45 -66.60 54.72
C LYS A 5 44.62 -66.04 53.56
N GLY A 6 43.75 -66.88 52.99
CA GLY A 6 42.78 -66.50 51.97
C GLY A 6 41.69 -65.60 52.54
N PHE A 7 41.34 -64.54 51.81
CA PHE A 7 40.22 -63.65 52.12
C PHE A 7 38.88 -64.39 51.94
N PRO A 8 37.92 -64.29 52.87
CA PRO A 8 36.60 -64.88 52.66
C PRO A 8 35.85 -64.10 51.57
N ALA A 9 35.37 -64.82 50.55
CA ALA A 9 34.52 -64.27 49.51
C ALA A 9 33.21 -63.75 50.13
N ARG A 10 32.95 -62.45 49.99
CA ARG A 10 31.75 -61.79 50.54
C ARG A 10 30.50 -62.36 49.84
N PRO A 11 29.51 -62.90 50.57
CA PRO A 11 28.30 -63.43 49.94
C PRO A 11 27.53 -62.27 49.30
N LYS A 12 27.20 -62.42 48.01
CA LYS A 12 26.42 -61.43 47.27
C LYS A 12 25.02 -61.37 47.86
N THR A 13 24.75 -60.34 48.66
CA THR A 13 23.45 -60.17 49.32
C THR A 13 22.39 -59.72 48.30
N PRO A 14 21.11 -60.07 48.49
CA PRO A 14 20.03 -59.64 47.61
C PRO A 14 19.93 -58.11 47.51
N MET A 15 20.41 -57.40 48.54
CA MET A 15 20.51 -55.95 48.57
C MET A 15 21.48 -55.38 47.53
N THR A 16 22.61 -56.05 47.25
CA THR A 16 23.52 -55.61 46.17
C THR A 16 22.85 -55.74 44.81
N ARG A 17 22.02 -56.77 44.60
CA ARG A 17 21.25 -56.92 43.35
C ARG A 17 20.17 -55.83 43.24
N ALA A 18 19.48 -55.51 44.32
CA ALA A 18 18.49 -54.43 44.34
C ALA A 18 19.11 -53.07 44.01
N ILE A 19 20.29 -52.75 44.57
CA ILE A 19 20.99 -51.48 44.27
C ILE A 19 21.38 -51.38 42.80
N VAL A 20 21.86 -52.47 42.20
CA VAL A 20 22.22 -52.50 40.77
C VAL A 20 20.98 -52.34 39.88
N VAL A 21 19.85 -52.95 40.24
CA VAL A 21 18.60 -52.78 39.47
C VAL A 21 18.10 -51.34 39.57
N VAL A 22 18.12 -50.76 40.77
CA VAL A 22 17.69 -49.37 40.99
C VAL A 22 18.56 -48.38 40.22
N SER A 23 19.88 -48.56 40.18
CA SER A 23 20.76 -47.67 39.43
C SER A 23 20.52 -47.74 37.92
N VAL A 24 20.25 -48.93 37.37
CA VAL A 24 19.93 -49.13 35.95
C VAL A 24 18.59 -48.46 35.59
N VAL A 25 17.58 -48.56 36.46
CA VAL A 25 16.28 -47.93 36.23
C VAL A 25 16.39 -46.40 36.22
N ILE A 26 17.11 -45.81 37.18
CA ILE A 26 17.30 -44.36 37.25
C ILE A 26 18.08 -43.85 36.04
N ALA A 27 19.15 -44.55 35.65
CA ALA A 27 19.94 -44.19 34.47
C ALA A 27 19.12 -44.31 33.17
N GLY A 28 18.31 -45.36 33.03
CA GLY A 28 17.44 -45.56 31.88
C GLY A 28 16.36 -44.47 31.76
N LEU A 29 15.73 -44.10 32.87
CA LEU A 29 14.73 -43.01 32.89
C LEU A 29 15.37 -41.65 32.59
N GLY A 30 16.56 -41.38 33.15
CA GLY A 30 17.30 -40.15 32.88
C GLY A 30 17.70 -40.02 31.40
N LEU A 31 18.18 -41.10 30.80
CA LEU A 31 18.56 -41.13 29.38
C LEU A 31 17.33 -41.00 28.47
N TRP A 32 16.21 -41.62 28.82
CA TRP A 32 14.96 -41.53 28.05
C TRP A 32 14.38 -40.12 28.06
N GLN A 33 14.41 -39.45 29.22
CA GLN A 33 14.05 -38.03 29.33
C GLN A 33 14.96 -37.17 28.44
N LEU A 34 16.27 -37.39 28.49
CA LEU A 34 17.22 -36.62 27.68
C LEU A 34 17.05 -36.85 26.18
N LEU A 35 16.71 -38.06 25.74
CA LEU A 35 16.42 -38.39 24.35
C LEU A 35 15.06 -37.85 23.88
N ARG A 36 14.09 -37.68 24.79
CA ARG A 36 12.81 -37.00 24.50
C ARG A 36 13.01 -35.51 24.24
N VAL A 37 13.92 -34.89 25.00
CA VAL A 37 14.29 -33.49 24.81
C VAL A 37 15.45 -33.43 23.83
N GLN A 38 15.19 -33.77 22.56
CA GLN A 38 16.15 -33.40 21.51
C GLN A 38 16.29 -31.88 21.54
N PRO A 39 17.51 -31.32 21.71
CA PRO A 39 17.70 -29.92 21.41
C PRO A 39 17.31 -29.76 19.95
N VAL A 40 16.32 -28.92 19.68
CA VAL A 40 15.91 -28.52 18.34
C VAL A 40 17.06 -27.68 17.77
N ALA A 41 18.18 -28.34 17.43
CA ALA A 41 19.34 -27.75 16.76
C ALA A 41 19.05 -27.52 15.27
N ASN A 42 17.76 -27.63 14.88
CA ASN A 42 17.21 -27.13 13.64
C ASN A 42 15.84 -26.47 13.90
N SER A 43 15.76 -25.57 14.89
CA SER A 43 14.75 -24.50 14.85
C SER A 43 15.28 -23.42 13.91
N GLU A 44 15.36 -23.76 12.63
CA GLU A 44 15.24 -22.78 11.58
C GLU A 44 13.94 -22.02 11.85
N GLN A 45 14.05 -20.71 11.91
CA GLN A 45 12.95 -19.79 11.97
C GLN A 45 12.03 -19.99 13.18
N SER A 46 12.22 -19.13 14.18
CA SER A 46 11.03 -18.53 14.80
C SER A 46 10.18 -17.99 13.64
N GLU A 47 9.21 -18.77 13.16
CA GLU A 47 8.04 -18.23 12.50
C GLU A 47 7.32 -17.43 13.60
N GLN A 48 7.83 -16.22 13.79
CA GLN A 48 7.04 -15.10 14.23
C GLN A 48 5.82 -15.16 13.33
N ILE A 49 4.72 -15.66 13.87
CA ILE A 49 3.40 -15.41 13.32
C ILE A 49 3.20 -13.91 13.56
N GLU A 50 3.91 -13.10 12.78
CA GLU A 50 3.40 -11.79 12.40
C GLU A 50 2.05 -12.13 11.81
N SER A 51 1.01 -11.75 12.54
CA SER A 51 -0.29 -11.55 11.97
C SER A 51 -0.09 -10.60 10.79
N SER A 52 0.21 -11.19 9.63
CA SER A 52 0.24 -10.51 8.35
C SER A 52 -1.20 -10.15 8.10
N ILE A 53 -1.57 -8.96 8.57
CA ILE A 53 -2.77 -8.29 8.10
C ILE A 53 -2.55 -8.20 6.59
N PRO A 54 -3.36 -8.88 5.77
CA PRO A 54 -3.19 -8.80 4.34
C PRO A 54 -3.27 -7.32 3.97
N ALA A 55 -2.21 -6.80 3.35
CA ALA A 55 -2.23 -5.46 2.81
C ALA A 55 -3.46 -5.35 1.90
N PRO A 56 -4.23 -4.25 1.98
CA PRO A 56 -5.41 -4.10 1.15
C PRO A 56 -5.00 -4.22 -0.32
N GLU A 57 -5.64 -5.14 -1.03
CA GLU A 57 -5.43 -5.33 -2.47
C GLU A 57 -5.91 -4.05 -3.18
N ILE A 58 -4.96 -3.24 -3.67
CA ILE A 58 -5.27 -2.00 -4.38
C ILE A 58 -5.74 -2.38 -5.79
N THR A 59 -7.05 -2.49 -5.96
CA THR A 59 -7.66 -2.65 -7.29
C THR A 59 -7.68 -1.30 -8.01
N THR A 60 -6.72 -1.07 -8.90
CA THR A 60 -6.67 0.14 -9.73
C THR A 60 -7.69 0.04 -10.87
N VAL A 61 -8.84 0.70 -10.71
CA VAL A 61 -9.82 0.84 -11.79
C VAL A 61 -9.33 1.95 -12.72
N THR A 62 -8.86 1.57 -13.92
CA THR A 62 -8.51 2.51 -14.98
C THR A 62 -9.76 2.86 -15.78
N ALA A 63 -10.42 3.97 -15.45
CA ALA A 63 -11.48 4.52 -16.29
C ALA A 63 -10.85 5.51 -17.28
N LEU A 64 -10.84 5.17 -18.58
CA LEU A 64 -10.50 6.13 -19.62
C LEU A 64 -11.75 6.99 -19.88
N GLY A 65 -11.80 8.15 -19.24
CA GLY A 65 -12.89 9.11 -19.37
C GLY A 65 -12.52 10.32 -20.21
N TRP A 66 -13.53 11.03 -20.68
CA TRP A 66 -13.42 12.38 -21.24
C TRP A 66 -13.93 13.39 -20.21
N ILE A 67 -13.28 14.54 -20.09
CA ILE A 67 -13.71 15.62 -19.18
C ILE A 67 -14.46 16.65 -19.99
N GLU A 68 -15.71 16.89 -19.61
CA GLU A 68 -16.55 17.94 -20.18
C GLU A 68 -16.69 19.12 -19.20
N PRO A 69 -16.89 20.34 -19.71
CA PRO A 69 -17.17 21.50 -18.87
C PRO A 69 -18.41 21.24 -18.00
N VAL A 70 -18.30 21.56 -16.71
CA VAL A 70 -19.44 21.50 -15.80
C VAL A 70 -20.35 22.70 -16.10
N GLY A 71 -21.37 22.48 -16.93
CA GLY A 71 -22.38 23.49 -17.28
C GLY A 71 -22.59 23.65 -18.78
N GLU A 72 -23.17 24.78 -19.17
CA GLU A 72 -23.49 25.09 -20.57
C GLU A 72 -22.30 25.76 -21.27
N THR A 73 -21.99 25.29 -22.49
CA THR A 73 -20.99 25.93 -23.35
C THR A 73 -21.69 26.83 -24.35
N ILE A 74 -21.43 28.14 -24.28
CA ILE A 74 -22.04 29.14 -25.16
C ILE A 74 -21.01 29.61 -26.18
N ALA A 75 -21.28 29.36 -27.46
CA ALA A 75 -20.49 29.92 -28.56
C ALA A 75 -20.97 31.36 -28.83
N VAL A 76 -20.10 32.34 -28.58
CA VAL A 76 -20.41 33.75 -28.84
C VAL A 76 -19.93 34.13 -30.24
N ALA A 77 -20.85 34.59 -31.08
CA ALA A 77 -20.56 35.11 -32.42
C ALA A 77 -21.00 36.58 -32.55
N ALA A 78 -20.28 37.35 -33.36
CA ALA A 78 -20.69 38.70 -33.70
C ALA A 78 -21.93 38.68 -34.63
N PRO A 79 -22.84 39.67 -34.52
CA PRO A 79 -23.94 39.79 -35.46
C PRO A 79 -23.43 40.05 -36.88
N PRO A 80 -24.16 39.60 -37.93
CA PRO A 80 -23.75 39.83 -39.30
C PRO A 80 -23.70 41.33 -39.63
N SER A 81 -22.53 41.83 -40.01
CA SER A 81 -22.31 43.22 -40.41
C SER A 81 -22.44 43.39 -41.93
N PHE A 82 -23.05 44.50 -42.36
CA PHE A 82 -23.29 44.79 -43.78
C PHE A 82 -22.02 45.09 -44.60
N ASN A 83 -20.86 45.31 -43.97
CA ASN A 83 -19.61 45.74 -44.62
C ASN A 83 -18.39 44.85 -44.31
N GLY A 84 -18.62 43.58 -43.98
CA GLY A 84 -17.55 42.61 -43.79
C GLY A 84 -17.23 42.33 -42.32
N ASN A 85 -16.89 41.08 -42.05
CA ASN A 85 -16.84 40.45 -40.73
C ASN A 85 -15.58 40.82 -39.91
N ARG A 86 -14.99 42.01 -40.13
CA ARG A 86 -13.73 42.41 -39.51
C ARG A 86 -13.98 42.99 -38.11
N ILE A 87 -13.49 42.29 -37.09
CA ILE A 87 -13.45 42.77 -35.70
C ILE A 87 -12.25 43.71 -35.50
N GLU A 88 -12.46 44.86 -34.84
CA GLU A 88 -11.38 45.83 -34.58
C GLU A 88 -10.59 45.50 -33.31
N THR A 89 -11.26 45.08 -32.23
CA THR A 89 -10.59 44.78 -30.95
C THR A 89 -11.40 43.78 -30.14
N LEU A 90 -10.73 42.73 -29.66
CA LEU A 90 -11.24 41.77 -28.67
C LEU A 90 -10.73 42.17 -27.28
N MET A 91 -11.63 42.36 -26.33
CA MET A 91 -11.29 42.84 -24.97
C MET A 91 -11.18 41.70 -23.94
N VAL A 92 -11.02 40.46 -24.40
CA VAL A 92 -10.92 39.26 -23.56
C VAL A 92 -9.83 38.33 -24.10
N SER A 93 -9.10 37.67 -23.21
CA SER A 93 -8.07 36.68 -23.55
C SER A 93 -8.54 35.25 -23.24
N GLU A 94 -7.86 34.26 -23.81
CA GLU A 94 -8.12 32.86 -23.51
C GLU A 94 -7.89 32.56 -22.01
N GLY A 95 -8.84 31.89 -21.39
CA GLY A 95 -8.79 31.56 -19.95
C GLY A 95 -9.33 32.65 -19.01
N ASP A 96 -9.74 33.81 -19.54
CA ASP A 96 -10.29 34.89 -18.72
C ASP A 96 -11.68 34.52 -18.15
N ARG A 97 -11.89 34.84 -16.87
CA ARG A 97 -13.20 34.73 -16.23
C ARG A 97 -14.03 35.98 -16.55
N VAL A 98 -15.13 35.80 -17.27
CA VAL A 98 -16.01 36.89 -17.70
C VAL A 98 -17.38 36.82 -17.02
N ARG A 99 -18.01 37.98 -16.81
CA ARG A 99 -19.40 38.09 -16.33
C ARG A 99 -20.33 38.46 -17.49
N ALA A 100 -21.60 38.11 -17.37
CA ALA A 100 -22.62 38.52 -18.33
C ALA A 100 -22.61 40.05 -18.53
N GLY A 101 -22.60 40.49 -19.79
CA GLY A 101 -22.55 41.91 -20.16
C GLY A 101 -21.15 42.54 -20.22
N LEU A 102 -20.08 41.83 -19.84
CA LEU A 102 -18.70 42.34 -19.89
C LEU A 102 -17.99 42.07 -21.22
N ILE A 103 -18.50 41.12 -22.02
CA ILE A 103 -17.95 40.79 -23.33
C ILE A 103 -18.40 41.86 -24.33
N SER A 104 -17.66 42.96 -24.38
CA SER A 104 -17.89 44.03 -25.37
C SER A 104 -16.83 43.96 -26.46
N ILE A 105 -17.24 43.64 -27.68
CA ILE A 105 -16.44 43.92 -28.88
C ILE A 105 -16.71 45.37 -29.28
N ARG A 106 -15.64 46.15 -29.52
CA ARG A 106 -15.80 47.52 -30.02
C ARG A 106 -15.99 47.48 -31.53
N GLN A 107 -16.97 48.22 -32.04
CA GLN A 107 -17.21 48.41 -33.46
C GLN A 107 -16.74 49.82 -33.91
N PRO A 108 -16.35 50.00 -35.17
CA PRO A 108 -15.92 51.31 -35.68
C PRO A 108 -17.04 52.36 -35.59
N THR A 109 -16.76 53.47 -34.90
CA THR A 109 -17.74 54.56 -34.65
C THR A 109 -18.08 55.41 -35.89
N TRP A 110 -17.40 55.23 -37.04
CA TRP A 110 -17.60 56.08 -38.22
C TRP A 110 -18.97 55.91 -38.92
N MET A 111 -19.76 54.90 -38.57
CA MET A 111 -21.10 54.69 -39.13
C MET A 111 -22.21 55.54 -38.49
N LEU A 112 -22.04 56.02 -37.25
CA LEU A 112 -23.10 56.79 -36.57
C LEU A 112 -23.17 58.26 -37.02
N VAL A 113 -22.11 58.78 -37.62
CA VAL A 113 -22.01 60.20 -37.99
C VAL A 113 -22.61 60.49 -39.37
N LEU A 114 -22.59 59.53 -40.30
CA LEU A 114 -23.04 59.75 -41.69
C LEU A 114 -24.56 59.73 -41.87
N SER A 115 -25.34 59.16 -40.93
CA SER A 115 -26.81 59.12 -41.05
C SER A 115 -27.50 60.46 -40.78
N LYS A 116 -26.83 61.43 -40.14
CA LYS A 116 -27.44 62.72 -39.77
C LYS A 116 -27.18 63.86 -40.77
N SER A 117 -26.36 63.66 -41.79
CA SER A 117 -26.02 64.71 -42.78
C SER A 117 -26.60 64.50 -44.17
N VAL A 118 -27.33 63.41 -44.44
CA VAL A 118 -27.95 63.16 -45.77
C VAL A 118 -29.46 63.47 -45.79
N PHE A 119 -30.02 63.95 -44.67
CA PHE A 119 -31.40 64.45 -44.60
C PHE A 119 -31.40 65.91 -44.12
N VAL A 120 -30.99 66.84 -44.99
CA VAL A 120 -31.43 68.25 -45.02
C VAL A 120 -31.60 68.65 -46.47
#